data_AF-A0A1Q5FGD9-F1
#
_entry.id   AF-A0A1Q5FGD9-F1
#
_cell.length_a   1.000
_cell.length_b   1.000
_cell.length_c   1.000
_cell.angle_alpha   90.00
_cell.angle_beta   90.00
_cell.angle_gamma   90.00
#
_symmetry.space_group_name_H-M   'P 1'
#
loop_
_entity.id
_entity.type
_entity.pdbx_description
1 polymer ?
#
loop_
_entity_poly.entity_id
_entity_poly.type
_entity_poly.pdbx_seq_one_letter_code
_entity_poly.pdbx_strand_id
1 'polypeptide(L)'
;MSTAIPAGESAGHRPAPGAEHPFAVSAFASAVTELLGDDWIAKPRHWGTVATLAGPYSERITVKVDYEGDLCLEFDRRGDDWPQDPVLPAGFVSYDGEPSDGIFLDMASLSDNPDFLAEQYAAAVRALTGYHRPLTDESGKEITGAQAAARALNARGISARTIVDAYQSWLVVGHDKATGAHALLHLYRADGDETDVNRVPDLDDDNWYAATVGSDGTELMLATQPAGELEACVEAIATWVTAGRPDRNVPAEIRDLYGRFADGYTPEAIRTVFGRIHQAGGPFLVCVWEYADAHGFGGNSQFYAESDDGDHFEIEPDVHLWLSGQMELPAPMSTWVHGPVTGSTDFPVGDDFHNYARTERTG
;
A
#
# COMPACT_ATOMS: atom_id res chain seq x y z
N MET A 1 55.21 -30.42 -25.31
CA MET A 1 53.96 -30.84 -24.63
C MET A 1 53.82 -29.95 -23.40
N SER A 2 52.93 -28.96 -23.46
CA SER A 2 52.67 -28.02 -22.37
C SER A 2 51.51 -28.55 -21.55
N THR A 3 51.74 -28.84 -20.28
CA THR A 3 50.73 -29.34 -19.35
C THR A 3 49.94 -28.14 -18.83
N ALA A 4 48.67 -28.02 -19.22
CA ALA A 4 47.77 -27.01 -18.70
C ALA A 4 47.54 -27.25 -17.20
N ILE A 5 47.72 -26.21 -16.40
CA ILE A 5 47.37 -26.21 -14.98
C ILE A 5 45.83 -26.22 -14.87
N PRO A 6 45.23 -27.12 -14.07
CA PRO A 6 43.77 -27.12 -13.90
C PRO A 6 43.35 -25.80 -13.26
N ALA A 7 42.36 -25.13 -13.86
CA ALA A 7 41.69 -24.00 -13.23
C ALA A 7 40.98 -24.52 -11.98
N GLY A 8 41.62 -24.36 -10.82
CA GLY A 8 41.00 -24.64 -9.54
C GLY A 8 39.84 -23.67 -9.34
N GLU A 9 38.67 -24.18 -8.94
CA GLU A 9 37.58 -23.38 -8.43
C GLU A 9 38.13 -22.45 -7.35
N SER A 10 38.12 -21.15 -7.62
CA SER A 10 38.46 -20.14 -6.61
C SER A 10 37.32 -20.12 -5.60
N ALA A 11 37.42 -20.94 -4.55
CA ALA A 11 36.66 -20.73 -3.33
C ALA A 11 37.03 -19.33 -2.83
N GLY A 12 36.19 -18.34 -3.15
CA GLY A 12 36.44 -16.93 -2.88
C GLY A 12 36.75 -16.75 -1.40
N HIS A 13 37.95 -16.26 -1.11
CA HIS A 13 38.35 -15.94 0.26
C HIS A 13 37.41 -14.84 0.79
N ARG A 14 36.52 -15.21 1.71
CA ARG A 14 35.64 -14.30 2.45
C ARG A 14 36.31 -13.99 3.80
N PRO A 15 37.04 -12.88 3.95
CA PRO A 15 37.60 -12.50 5.24
C PRO A 15 36.46 -12.33 6.25
N ALA A 16 36.60 -12.91 7.44
CA ALA A 16 35.65 -12.72 8.53
C ALA A 16 35.76 -11.28 9.07
N PRO A 17 34.64 -10.65 9.48
CA PRO A 17 34.67 -9.33 10.10
C PRO A 17 35.65 -9.26 11.28
N GLY A 18 36.36 -8.14 11.40
CA GLY A 18 37.32 -7.88 12.47
C GLY A 18 36.84 -6.78 13.41
N ALA A 19 37.52 -6.58 14.55
CA ALA A 19 37.14 -5.54 15.51
C ALA A 19 37.23 -4.10 14.95
N GLU A 20 38.07 -3.89 13.92
CA GLU A 20 38.24 -2.60 13.22
C GLU A 20 37.31 -2.46 12.01
N HIS A 21 36.74 -3.57 11.51
CA HIS A 21 35.87 -3.61 10.33
C HIS A 21 34.69 -4.55 10.60
N PRO A 22 33.58 -4.03 11.15
CA PRO A 22 32.47 -4.82 11.67
C PRO A 22 31.69 -5.59 10.59
N PHE A 23 31.86 -5.23 9.32
CA PHE A 23 31.39 -6.02 8.18
C PHE A 23 32.41 -6.00 7.03
N ALA A 24 32.40 -7.04 6.22
CA ALA A 24 33.23 -7.11 5.01
C ALA A 24 32.57 -6.29 3.89
N VAL A 25 33.29 -5.35 3.27
CA VAL A 25 32.78 -4.51 2.17
C VAL A 25 32.23 -5.36 1.02
N SER A 26 32.82 -6.53 0.78
CA SER A 26 32.29 -7.51 -0.19
C SER A 26 30.90 -8.07 0.14
N ALA A 27 30.61 -8.32 1.42
CA ALA A 27 29.30 -8.79 1.87
C ALA A 27 28.26 -7.67 1.74
N PHE A 28 28.62 -6.47 2.18
CA PHE A 28 27.81 -5.27 2.01
C PHE A 28 27.48 -5.01 0.53
N ALA A 29 28.48 -5.01 -0.34
CA ALA A 29 28.28 -4.83 -1.78
C ALA A 29 27.37 -5.91 -2.38
N SER A 30 27.44 -7.15 -1.88
CA SER A 30 26.54 -8.22 -2.32
C SER A 30 25.09 -7.94 -1.91
N ALA A 31 24.87 -7.46 -0.67
CA ALA A 31 23.55 -7.05 -0.19
C ALA A 31 22.98 -5.88 -1.02
N VAL A 32 23.82 -4.89 -1.35
CA VAL A 32 23.44 -3.79 -2.26
C VAL A 32 23.00 -4.34 -3.62
N THR A 33 23.74 -5.26 -4.23
CA THR A 33 23.34 -5.82 -5.53
C THR A 33 22.09 -6.69 -5.47
N GLU A 34 21.86 -7.41 -4.37
CA GLU A 34 20.62 -8.18 -4.16
C GLU A 34 19.40 -7.25 -4.16
N LEU A 35 19.51 -6.08 -3.54
CA LEU A 35 18.47 -5.05 -3.54
C LEU A 35 18.29 -4.36 -4.91
N LEU A 36 19.35 -4.25 -5.72
CA LEU A 36 19.29 -3.70 -7.08
C LEU A 36 18.74 -4.71 -8.11
N GLY A 37 18.79 -6.00 -7.81
CA GLY A 37 18.27 -7.08 -8.65
C GLY A 37 19.31 -7.78 -9.53
N ASP A 38 18.86 -8.74 -10.34
CA ASP A 38 19.71 -9.73 -11.01
C ASP A 38 20.66 -9.15 -12.07
N ASP A 39 20.40 -7.93 -12.56
CA ASP A 39 21.26 -7.22 -13.51
C ASP A 39 22.54 -6.68 -12.86
N TRP A 40 22.61 -6.70 -11.53
CA TRP A 40 23.73 -6.19 -10.75
C TRP A 40 24.55 -7.30 -10.12
N ILE A 41 25.87 -7.21 -10.25
CA ILE A 41 26.81 -8.15 -9.64
C ILE A 41 27.87 -7.44 -8.81
N ALA A 42 28.12 -7.94 -7.61
CA ALA A 42 29.21 -7.51 -6.76
C ALA A 42 30.47 -8.36 -7.00
N LYS A 43 31.61 -7.72 -7.21
CA LYS A 43 32.92 -8.38 -7.32
C LYS A 43 33.84 -7.91 -6.20
N PRO A 44 34.23 -8.79 -5.26
CA PRO A 44 35.21 -8.42 -4.24
C PRO A 44 36.56 -8.08 -4.88
N ARG A 45 37.24 -7.08 -4.32
CA ARG A 45 38.61 -6.68 -4.64
C ARG A 45 39.45 -6.64 -3.37
N HIS A 46 40.76 -6.42 -3.53
CA HIS A 46 41.76 -6.15 -2.48
C HIS A 46 41.37 -6.62 -1.06
N TRP A 47 41.52 -7.91 -0.78
CA TRP A 47 41.28 -8.50 0.55
C TRP A 47 39.94 -8.16 1.22
N GLY A 48 38.89 -7.87 0.44
CA GLY A 48 37.53 -7.68 0.95
C GLY A 48 37.23 -6.31 1.54
N THR A 49 38.17 -5.35 1.48
CA THR A 49 37.97 -3.94 1.89
C THR A 49 37.48 -3.05 0.75
N VAL A 50 37.47 -3.59 -0.47
CA VAL A 50 36.96 -2.94 -1.67
C VAL A 50 36.09 -3.93 -2.43
N ALA A 51 35.01 -3.46 -3.02
CA ALA A 51 34.20 -4.23 -3.96
C ALA A 51 33.85 -3.37 -5.17
N THR A 52 33.47 -4.01 -6.27
CA THR A 52 32.97 -3.31 -7.45
C THR A 52 31.57 -3.81 -7.76
N LEU A 53 30.63 -2.87 -7.91
CA LEU A 53 29.31 -3.11 -8.47
C LEU A 53 29.39 -2.95 -9.98
N ALA A 54 28.87 -3.91 -10.72
CA ALA A 54 28.69 -3.84 -12.16
C ALA A 54 27.23 -4.14 -12.48
N GLY A 55 26.57 -3.24 -13.19
CA GLY A 55 25.16 -3.34 -13.58
C GLY A 55 25.00 -3.41 -15.10
N PRO A 56 23.85 -2.98 -15.65
CA PRO A 56 23.60 -2.95 -17.09
C PRO A 56 24.41 -1.89 -17.86
N TYR A 57 25.14 -1.01 -17.15
CA TYR A 57 25.97 0.05 -17.72
C TYR A 57 27.42 -0.40 -17.95
N SER A 58 28.15 0.33 -18.80
CA SER A 58 29.59 0.08 -19.04
C SER A 58 30.46 0.44 -17.82
N GLU A 59 30.02 1.42 -17.06
CA GLU A 59 30.73 1.98 -15.91
C GLU A 59 30.60 1.06 -14.70
N ARG A 60 31.57 1.18 -13.80
CA ARG A 60 31.65 0.37 -12.59
C ARG A 60 31.68 1.29 -11.39
N ILE A 61 30.93 0.93 -10.36
CA ILE A 61 30.91 1.66 -9.09
C ILE A 61 31.80 0.90 -8.11
N THR A 62 32.76 1.58 -7.50
CA THR A 62 33.64 1.02 -6.49
C THR A 62 33.07 1.31 -5.11
N VAL A 63 32.79 0.27 -4.33
CA VAL A 63 32.46 0.39 -2.91
C VAL A 63 33.75 0.24 -2.12
N LYS A 64 34.08 1.22 -1.28
CA LYS A 64 35.27 1.14 -0.40
C LYS A 64 35.03 1.90 0.90
N VAL A 65 35.86 1.63 1.88
CA VAL A 65 36.03 2.55 3.03
C VAL A 65 37.22 3.45 2.71
N ASP A 66 37.04 4.76 2.85
CA ASP A 66 38.10 5.73 2.58
C ASP A 66 39.09 5.86 3.77
N TYR A 67 39.92 6.91 3.79
CA TYR A 67 40.91 7.11 4.86
C TYR A 67 40.32 7.74 6.13
N GLU A 68 39.14 8.36 6.05
CA GLU A 68 38.40 8.94 7.18
C GLU A 68 37.50 7.90 7.84
N GLY A 69 37.28 6.78 7.17
CA GLY A 69 36.47 5.66 7.65
C GLY A 69 35.07 5.63 7.04
N ASP A 70 34.82 6.48 6.04
CA ASP A 70 33.52 6.61 5.39
C ASP A 70 33.34 5.54 4.32
N LEU A 71 32.13 4.98 4.26
CA LEU A 71 31.76 4.04 3.21
C LEU A 71 31.40 4.83 1.95
N CYS A 72 32.20 4.71 0.90
CA CYS A 72 32.04 5.52 -0.31
C CYS A 72 31.62 4.67 -1.51
N LEU A 73 30.84 5.28 -2.39
CA LEU A 73 30.63 4.84 -3.77
C LEU A 73 31.43 5.75 -4.69
N GLU A 74 32.44 5.20 -5.36
CA GLU A 74 33.29 5.92 -6.31
C GLU A 74 33.05 5.47 -7.74
N PHE A 75 33.17 6.40 -8.69
CA PHE A 75 33.07 6.13 -10.11
C PHE A 75 34.05 7.02 -10.88
N ASP A 76 34.79 6.41 -11.82
CA ASP A 76 35.86 7.10 -12.56
C ASP A 76 35.32 8.23 -13.45
N ARG A 77 34.12 8.03 -13.99
CA ARG A 77 33.38 9.00 -14.80
C ARG A 77 31.92 8.59 -14.81
N ARG A 78 31.01 9.56 -14.74
CA ARG A 78 29.60 9.29 -15.01
C ARG A 78 29.45 8.74 -16.43
N GLY A 79 28.66 7.68 -16.58
CA GLY A 79 28.30 7.15 -17.88
C GLY A 79 27.56 8.20 -18.70
N ASP A 80 27.66 8.12 -20.03
CA ASP A 80 26.99 9.08 -20.92
C ASP A 80 25.46 9.07 -20.73
N ASP A 81 24.92 7.94 -20.26
CA ASP A 81 23.48 7.73 -20.01
C ASP A 81 23.06 7.98 -18.56
N TRP A 82 23.97 8.34 -17.66
CA TRP A 82 23.61 8.64 -16.25
C TRP A 82 23.01 10.04 -16.12
N PRO A 83 22.08 10.26 -15.16
CA PRO A 83 21.59 11.59 -14.84
C PRO A 83 22.72 12.60 -14.59
N GLN A 84 22.60 13.79 -15.20
CA GLN A 84 23.60 14.85 -15.05
C GLN A 84 23.50 15.54 -13.69
N ASP A 85 22.33 15.54 -13.07
CA ASP A 85 22.09 16.11 -11.74
C ASP A 85 21.19 15.15 -10.94
N PRO A 86 21.74 14.02 -10.46
CA PRO A 86 20.97 13.02 -9.74
C PRO A 86 20.52 13.57 -8.40
N VAL A 87 19.23 13.42 -8.09
CA VAL A 87 18.69 13.74 -6.76
C VAL A 87 19.05 12.59 -5.82
N LEU A 88 20.08 12.78 -5.01
CA LEU A 88 20.55 11.74 -4.08
C LEU A 88 19.60 11.58 -2.88
N PRO A 89 19.53 10.37 -2.28
CA PRO A 89 18.81 10.18 -1.02
C PRO A 89 19.34 11.10 0.09
N ALA A 90 18.46 11.46 1.03
CA ALA A 90 18.80 12.37 2.11
C ALA A 90 20.03 11.88 2.91
N GLY A 91 20.97 12.79 3.17
CA GLY A 91 22.20 12.52 3.92
C GLY A 91 23.39 12.09 3.07
N PHE A 92 23.19 11.74 1.80
CA PHE A 92 24.32 11.54 0.90
C PHE A 92 24.96 12.87 0.51
N VAL A 93 26.30 12.88 0.51
CA VAL A 93 27.13 14.01 0.13
C VAL A 93 28.00 13.59 -1.04
N SER A 94 28.01 14.42 -2.09
CA SER A 94 28.92 14.26 -3.22
C SER A 94 30.27 14.89 -2.91
N TYR A 95 31.33 14.25 -3.40
CA TYR A 95 32.66 14.83 -3.42
C TYR A 95 33.30 14.67 -4.80
N ASP A 96 34.04 15.72 -5.19
CA ASP A 96 34.82 15.75 -6.42
C ASP A 96 36.26 15.37 -6.07
N GLY A 97 36.65 14.15 -6.42
CA GLY A 97 38.00 13.64 -6.19
C GLY A 97 38.79 13.54 -7.49
N GLU A 98 40.09 13.88 -7.47
CA GLU A 98 41.01 13.36 -8.49
C GLU A 98 41.61 12.05 -7.98
N PRO A 99 41.45 10.90 -8.67
CA PRO A 99 41.03 10.75 -10.07
C PRO A 99 39.55 10.39 -10.32
N SER A 100 38.72 10.33 -9.28
CA SER A 100 37.33 9.83 -9.36
C SER A 100 36.37 10.64 -8.50
N ASP A 101 35.16 10.84 -9.00
CA ASP A 101 34.04 11.39 -8.23
C ASP A 101 33.45 10.30 -7.32
N GLY A 102 32.73 10.72 -6.27
CA GLY A 102 32.04 9.78 -5.40
C GLY A 102 30.96 10.40 -4.53
N ILE A 103 30.27 9.52 -3.81
CA ILE A 103 29.30 9.88 -2.79
C ILE A 103 29.50 9.03 -1.53
N PHE A 104 29.16 9.58 -0.38
CA PHE A 104 29.11 8.87 0.92
C PHE A 104 27.93 9.37 1.74
N LEU A 105 27.52 8.61 2.75
CA LEU A 105 26.47 8.98 3.68
C LEU A 105 27.11 9.65 4.92
N ASP A 106 26.93 10.96 5.08
CA ASP A 106 27.66 11.85 6.04
C ASP A 106 27.55 11.43 7.52
N MET A 107 26.53 10.65 7.86
CA MET A 107 26.24 10.20 9.22
C MET A 107 26.29 8.67 9.38
N ALA A 108 26.78 7.94 8.37
CA ALA A 108 26.91 6.50 8.47
C ALA A 108 27.89 6.11 9.58
N SER A 109 27.50 5.14 10.40
CA SER A 109 28.27 4.66 11.52
C SER A 109 28.46 3.15 11.48
N LEU A 110 29.56 2.69 12.08
CA LEU A 110 29.83 1.27 12.31
C LEU A 110 28.76 0.58 13.19
N SER A 111 27.97 1.35 13.94
CA SER A 111 26.85 0.83 14.73
C SER A 111 25.54 0.72 13.96
N ASP A 112 25.48 1.25 12.74
CA ASP A 112 24.27 1.19 11.94
C ASP A 112 23.99 -0.23 11.46
N ASN A 113 22.70 -0.53 11.26
CA ASN A 113 22.30 -1.81 10.72
C ASN A 113 22.82 -1.95 9.28
N PRO A 114 23.59 -3.01 8.95
CA PRO A 114 24.13 -3.20 7.61
C PRO A 114 23.04 -3.34 6.54
N ASP A 115 21.86 -3.86 6.87
CA ASP A 115 20.74 -3.99 5.94
C ASP A 115 20.18 -2.61 5.59
N PHE A 116 20.02 -1.74 6.59
CA PHE A 116 19.62 -0.35 6.40
C PHE A 116 20.63 0.41 5.53
N LEU A 117 21.93 0.26 5.80
CA LEU A 117 22.96 0.85 4.95
C LEU A 117 22.89 0.31 3.52
N ALA A 118 22.65 -0.99 3.33
CA ALA A 118 22.56 -1.58 2.00
C ALA A 118 21.37 -1.00 1.21
N GLU A 119 20.22 -0.79 1.87
CA GLU A 119 19.05 -0.12 1.30
C GLU A 119 19.36 1.32 0.88
N GLN A 120 20.00 2.10 1.75
CA GLN A 120 20.38 3.48 1.44
C GLN A 120 21.35 3.57 0.26
N TYR A 121 22.35 2.69 0.20
CA TYR A 121 23.33 2.67 -0.89
C TYR A 121 22.74 2.12 -2.19
N ALA A 122 21.81 1.16 -2.13
CA ALA A 122 21.07 0.72 -3.31
C ALA A 122 20.21 1.87 -3.88
N ALA A 123 19.52 2.62 -3.01
CA ALA A 123 18.78 3.82 -3.43
C ALA A 123 19.72 4.88 -4.06
N ALA A 124 20.90 5.08 -3.49
CA ALA A 124 21.88 6.01 -4.03
C ALA A 124 22.45 5.56 -5.39
N VAL A 125 22.71 4.27 -5.58
CA VAL A 125 23.12 3.72 -6.89
C VAL A 125 22.04 3.93 -7.94
N ARG A 126 20.76 3.70 -7.61
CA ARG A 126 19.63 3.98 -8.51
C ARG A 126 19.59 5.46 -8.91
N ALA A 127 19.63 6.36 -7.93
CA ALA A 127 19.64 7.81 -8.17
C ALA A 127 20.81 8.23 -9.06
N LEU A 128 22.02 7.74 -8.78
CA LEU A 128 23.23 8.05 -9.55
C LEU A 128 23.15 7.60 -11.01
N THR A 129 22.58 6.42 -11.24
CA THR A 129 22.62 5.77 -12.56
C THR A 129 21.35 5.96 -13.37
N GLY A 130 20.26 6.43 -12.75
CA GLY A 130 18.92 6.39 -13.33
C GLY A 130 18.44 4.95 -13.54
N TYR A 131 18.97 3.99 -12.78
CA TYR A 131 18.55 2.60 -12.86
C TYR A 131 17.24 2.42 -12.11
N HIS A 132 16.29 1.81 -12.81
CA HIS A 132 14.99 1.44 -12.32
C HIS A 132 14.81 -0.04 -12.59
N ARG A 133 14.42 -0.83 -11.60
CA ARG A 133 14.22 -2.26 -11.82
C ARG A 133 12.97 -2.43 -12.70
N PRO A 134 13.09 -2.93 -13.94
CA PRO A 134 11.94 -3.08 -14.79
C PRO A 134 11.10 -4.28 -14.33
N LEU A 135 9.79 -4.19 -14.51
CA LEU A 135 8.93 -5.36 -14.37
C LEU A 135 9.17 -6.33 -15.54
N THR A 136 9.59 -7.56 -15.23
CA THR A 136 9.87 -8.59 -16.23
C THR A 136 8.96 -9.80 -16.09
N ASP A 137 8.77 -10.54 -17.19
CA ASP A 137 8.14 -11.85 -17.16
C ASP A 137 9.12 -12.97 -16.75
N GLU A 138 8.64 -14.22 -16.73
CA GLU A 138 9.45 -15.40 -16.37
C GLU A 138 10.66 -15.63 -17.31
N SER A 139 10.69 -15.00 -18.47
CA SER A 139 11.81 -15.06 -19.41
C SER A 139 12.82 -13.92 -19.22
N GLY A 140 12.59 -13.02 -18.25
CA GLY A 140 13.38 -11.81 -18.04
C GLY A 140 13.06 -10.70 -19.05
N LYS A 141 12.00 -10.83 -19.85
CA LYS A 141 11.60 -9.81 -20.80
C LYS A 141 10.74 -8.76 -20.09
N GLU A 142 11.04 -7.49 -20.30
CA GLU A 142 10.23 -6.40 -19.79
C GLU A 142 8.78 -6.49 -20.29
N ILE A 143 7.84 -6.27 -19.38
CA ILE A 143 6.41 -6.26 -19.65
C ILE A 143 5.76 -5.00 -19.11
N THR A 144 4.70 -4.56 -19.77
CA THR A 144 3.95 -3.38 -19.32
C THR A 144 3.14 -3.70 -18.07
N GLY A 145 2.78 -2.67 -17.30
CA GLY A 145 1.90 -2.84 -16.14
C GLY A 145 0.57 -3.50 -16.53
N ALA A 146 0.00 -3.13 -17.68
CA ALA A 146 -1.21 -3.71 -18.23
C ALA A 146 -1.07 -5.19 -18.54
N GLN A 147 0.05 -5.62 -19.11
CA GLN A 147 0.31 -7.04 -19.38
C GLN A 147 0.42 -7.84 -18.08
N ALA A 148 1.17 -7.33 -17.10
CA ALA A 148 1.32 -7.98 -15.80
C ALA A 148 -0.01 -8.08 -15.05
N ALA A 149 -0.74 -6.97 -14.93
CA ALA A 149 -2.04 -6.92 -14.27
C ALA A 149 -3.09 -7.80 -14.96
N ALA A 150 -3.20 -7.74 -16.28
CA ALA A 150 -4.14 -8.58 -17.02
C ALA A 150 -3.81 -10.07 -16.85
N ARG A 151 -2.52 -10.44 -16.84
CA ARG A 151 -2.09 -11.82 -16.57
C ARG A 151 -2.49 -12.26 -15.16
N ALA A 152 -2.21 -11.43 -14.15
CA ALA A 152 -2.54 -11.71 -12.75
C ALA A 152 -4.05 -11.81 -12.49
N LEU A 153 -4.86 -10.95 -13.11
CA LEU A 153 -6.32 -11.01 -13.03
C LEU A 153 -6.89 -12.24 -13.76
N ASN A 154 -6.38 -12.56 -14.96
CA ASN A 154 -6.80 -13.73 -15.71
C ASN A 154 -6.51 -15.05 -14.97
N ALA A 155 -5.42 -15.11 -14.19
CA ALA A 155 -5.11 -16.26 -13.34
C ALA A 155 -6.19 -16.53 -12.27
N ARG A 156 -7.00 -15.52 -11.93
CA ARG A 156 -8.16 -15.59 -11.02
C ARG A 156 -9.50 -15.72 -11.75
N GLY A 157 -9.48 -15.92 -13.07
CA GLY A 157 -10.68 -15.97 -13.91
C GLY A 157 -11.35 -14.60 -14.09
N ILE A 158 -10.62 -13.50 -13.85
CA ILE A 158 -11.14 -12.13 -13.94
C ILE A 158 -10.62 -11.50 -15.22
N SER A 159 -11.52 -11.09 -16.10
CA SER A 159 -11.16 -10.34 -17.31
C SER A 159 -11.06 -8.85 -17.03
N ALA A 160 -10.01 -8.23 -17.57
CA ALA A 160 -9.78 -6.80 -17.54
C ALA A 160 -9.57 -6.28 -18.96
N ARG A 161 -9.84 -4.99 -19.18
CA ARG A 161 -9.46 -4.29 -20.41
C ARG A 161 -8.79 -2.97 -20.07
N THR A 162 -7.76 -2.61 -20.83
CA THR A 162 -7.16 -1.28 -20.73
C THR A 162 -8.11 -0.25 -21.34
N ILE A 163 -8.32 0.86 -20.64
CA ILE A 163 -8.96 2.07 -21.17
C ILE A 163 -7.91 3.17 -21.22
N VAL A 164 -7.94 3.98 -22.28
CA VAL A 164 -7.05 5.12 -22.47
C VAL A 164 -7.91 6.38 -22.54
N ASP A 165 -7.62 7.36 -21.69
CA ASP A 165 -8.24 8.69 -21.70
C ASP A 165 -7.19 9.74 -21.37
N ALA A 166 -7.25 10.90 -22.03
CA ALA A 166 -6.41 12.07 -21.76
C ALA A 166 -4.91 11.78 -21.47
N TYR A 167 -4.30 10.83 -22.21
CA TYR A 167 -2.90 10.38 -22.07
C TYR A 167 -2.59 9.49 -20.85
N GLN A 168 -3.60 9.08 -20.09
CA GLN A 168 -3.51 8.10 -19.03
C GLN A 168 -4.15 6.79 -19.48
N SER A 169 -3.76 5.69 -18.87
CA SER A 169 -4.45 4.43 -19.05
C SER A 169 -4.49 3.64 -17.77
N TRP A 170 -5.57 2.89 -17.60
CA TRP A 170 -5.82 2.04 -16.45
C TRP A 170 -6.55 0.78 -16.89
N LEU A 171 -6.54 -0.25 -16.04
CA LEU A 171 -7.32 -1.46 -16.31
C LEU A 171 -8.70 -1.33 -15.68
N VAL A 172 -9.73 -1.67 -16.45
CA VAL A 172 -11.11 -1.77 -15.97
C VAL A 172 -11.53 -3.23 -15.88
N VAL A 173 -12.00 -3.61 -14.69
CA VAL A 173 -12.50 -4.94 -14.35
C VAL A 173 -14.02 -4.88 -14.16
N GLY A 174 -14.74 -5.77 -14.84
CA GLY A 174 -16.16 -6.02 -14.53
C GLY A 174 -17.17 -5.03 -15.14
N HIS A 175 -16.93 -4.48 -16.33
CA HIS A 175 -17.90 -3.61 -17.00
C HIS A 175 -19.14 -4.39 -17.50
N ASP A 176 -20.12 -4.62 -16.63
CA ASP A 176 -21.48 -4.93 -17.04
C ASP A 176 -22.27 -3.62 -17.13
N LYS A 177 -22.86 -3.34 -18.29
CA LYS A 177 -23.76 -2.19 -18.48
C LYS A 177 -24.97 -2.26 -17.54
N ALA A 178 -25.30 -3.43 -17.00
CA ALA A 178 -26.41 -3.64 -16.09
C ALA A 178 -26.16 -3.14 -14.66
N THR A 179 -24.93 -3.23 -14.15
CA THR A 179 -24.62 -2.87 -12.74
C THR A 179 -23.99 -1.49 -12.60
N GLY A 180 -23.32 -0.96 -13.63
CA GLY A 180 -22.59 0.31 -13.56
C GLY A 180 -21.32 0.27 -12.70
N ALA A 181 -21.28 -0.55 -11.65
CA ALA A 181 -20.12 -0.76 -10.80
C ALA A 181 -19.01 -1.56 -11.51
N HIS A 182 -17.78 -1.07 -11.39
CA HIS A 182 -16.58 -1.70 -11.94
C HIS A 182 -15.39 -1.46 -11.01
N ALA A 183 -14.30 -2.22 -11.17
CA ALA A 183 -13.04 -1.93 -10.48
C ALA A 183 -12.03 -1.33 -11.46
N LEU A 184 -11.17 -0.48 -10.92
CA LEU A 184 -10.04 0.12 -11.61
C LEU A 184 -8.74 -0.37 -10.99
N LEU A 185 -7.71 -0.43 -11.83
CA LEU A 185 -6.34 -0.63 -11.40
C LEU A 185 -5.46 0.37 -12.14
N HIS A 186 -4.92 1.33 -11.39
CA HIS A 186 -4.08 2.42 -11.85
C HIS A 186 -2.64 2.21 -11.40
N LEU A 187 -1.73 2.86 -12.12
CA LEU A 187 -0.35 3.02 -11.70
C LEU A 187 -0.13 4.50 -11.38
N TYR A 188 0.52 4.78 -10.26
CA TYR A 188 0.89 6.11 -9.80
C TYR A 188 2.39 6.16 -9.57
N ARG A 189 3.01 7.32 -9.77
CA ARG A 189 4.38 7.58 -9.32
C ARG A 189 4.40 7.91 -7.82
N ALA A 190 5.59 7.91 -7.21
CA ALA A 190 5.75 8.22 -5.79
C ALA A 190 5.31 9.65 -5.42
N ASP A 191 5.32 10.58 -6.38
CA ASP A 191 4.81 11.95 -6.20
C ASP A 191 3.28 12.05 -6.21
N GLY A 192 2.57 10.95 -6.48
CA GLY A 192 1.12 10.89 -6.56
C GLY A 192 0.55 11.20 -7.95
N ASP A 193 1.39 11.38 -8.97
CA ASP A 193 0.92 11.56 -10.34
C ASP A 193 0.49 10.21 -10.95
N GLU A 194 -0.74 10.17 -11.46
CA GLU A 194 -1.23 9.03 -12.22
C GLU A 194 -0.48 8.87 -13.55
N THR A 195 -0.15 7.62 -13.90
CA THR A 195 0.67 7.28 -15.07
C THR A 195 0.04 6.20 -15.95
N ASP A 196 0.64 5.93 -17.12
CA ASP A 196 0.09 5.01 -18.13
C ASP A 196 0.42 3.54 -17.81
N VAL A 197 -0.57 2.68 -17.57
CA VAL A 197 -0.32 1.23 -17.34
C VAL A 197 0.30 0.52 -18.56
N ASN A 198 0.32 1.12 -19.75
CA ASN A 198 0.98 0.55 -20.93
C ASN A 198 2.49 0.76 -20.97
N ARG A 199 3.10 1.44 -19.99
CA ARG A 199 4.56 1.46 -19.84
C ARG A 199 5.04 0.32 -18.93
N VAL A 200 6.35 0.10 -18.92
CA VAL A 200 7.01 -0.77 -17.93
C VAL A 200 7.00 -0.03 -16.58
N PRO A 201 6.39 -0.59 -15.52
CA PRO A 201 6.43 0.01 -14.20
C PRO A 201 7.86 0.08 -13.68
N ASP A 202 8.16 1.16 -12.99
CA ASP A 202 9.33 1.30 -12.16
C ASP A 202 9.00 0.71 -10.80
N LEU A 203 9.60 -0.44 -10.46
CA LEU A 203 9.27 -1.15 -9.23
C LEU A 203 9.69 -0.39 -7.96
N ASP A 204 10.56 0.61 -8.09
CA ASP A 204 11.10 1.37 -6.96
C ASP A 204 10.36 2.71 -6.73
N ASP A 205 9.71 3.26 -7.76
CA ASP A 205 9.04 4.58 -7.71
C ASP A 205 7.52 4.49 -7.89
N ASP A 206 7.02 3.46 -8.58
CA ASP A 206 5.60 3.36 -8.86
C ASP A 206 4.81 2.62 -7.76
N ASN A 207 3.52 2.92 -7.71
CA ASN A 207 2.54 2.29 -6.84
C ASN A 207 1.32 1.85 -7.66
N TRP A 208 0.81 0.65 -7.39
CA TRP A 208 -0.51 0.22 -7.84
C TRP A 208 -1.59 0.78 -6.93
N TYR A 209 -2.67 1.27 -7.54
CA TYR A 209 -3.88 1.72 -6.86
C TYR A 209 -5.07 0.94 -7.41
N ALA A 210 -5.67 0.12 -6.56
CA ALA A 210 -6.89 -0.62 -6.85
C ALA A 210 -8.08 0.08 -6.20
N ALA A 211 -9.14 0.30 -6.97
CA ALA A 211 -10.37 0.92 -6.49
C ALA A 211 -11.62 0.31 -7.13
N THR A 212 -12.78 0.56 -6.54
CA THR A 212 -14.09 0.31 -7.14
C THR A 212 -14.75 1.62 -7.48
N VAL A 213 -15.43 1.69 -8.62
CA VAL A 213 -16.25 2.82 -9.02
C VAL A 213 -17.70 2.41 -8.93
N GLY A 214 -18.48 3.12 -8.14
CA GLY A 214 -19.92 2.95 -8.05
C GLY A 214 -20.65 3.50 -9.28
N SER A 215 -21.96 3.24 -9.39
CA SER A 215 -22.78 3.68 -10.53
C SER A 215 -22.86 5.21 -10.70
N ASP A 216 -22.59 5.96 -9.64
CA ASP A 216 -22.58 7.41 -9.60
C ASP A 216 -21.19 8.03 -9.85
N GLY A 217 -20.18 7.19 -10.11
CA GLY A 217 -18.80 7.60 -10.33
C GLY A 217 -17.98 7.74 -9.05
N THR A 218 -18.50 7.40 -7.87
CA THR A 218 -17.71 7.44 -6.63
C THR A 218 -16.66 6.35 -6.64
N GLU A 219 -15.38 6.74 -6.50
CA GLU A 219 -14.27 5.82 -6.35
C GLU A 219 -14.04 5.47 -4.88
N LEU A 220 -13.84 4.18 -4.60
CA LEU A 220 -13.50 3.68 -3.28
C LEU A 220 -12.24 2.82 -3.40
N MET A 221 -11.20 3.22 -2.68
CA MET A 221 -9.94 2.51 -2.61
C MET A 221 -10.13 1.11 -2.01
N LEU A 222 -9.60 0.10 -2.71
CA LEU A 222 -9.47 -1.26 -2.22
C LEU A 222 -8.08 -1.50 -1.62
N ALA A 223 -7.03 -1.05 -2.30
CA ALA A 223 -5.64 -1.21 -1.87
C ALA A 223 -4.71 -0.28 -2.65
N THR A 224 -3.66 0.21 -1.99
CA THR A 224 -2.51 0.88 -2.62
C THR A 224 -1.24 0.16 -2.20
N GLN A 225 -0.39 -0.20 -3.15
CA GLN A 225 0.82 -0.99 -2.90
C GLN A 225 1.96 -0.56 -3.83
N PRO A 226 3.23 -0.76 -3.44
CA PRO A 226 4.36 -0.58 -4.36
C PRO A 226 4.20 -1.40 -5.65
N ALA A 227 4.81 -0.96 -6.75
CA ALA A 227 4.65 -1.61 -8.05
C ALA A 227 5.10 -3.09 -8.08
N GLY A 228 6.06 -3.45 -7.23
CA GLY A 228 6.49 -4.84 -7.00
C GLY A 228 5.45 -5.73 -6.30
N GLU A 229 4.42 -5.15 -5.70
CA GLU A 229 3.39 -5.84 -4.90
C GLU A 229 2.01 -5.85 -5.59
N LEU A 230 1.98 -5.83 -6.93
CA LEU A 230 0.77 -5.93 -7.77
C LEU A 230 -0.23 -6.99 -7.28
N GLU A 231 0.27 -8.13 -6.81
CA GLU A 231 -0.56 -9.27 -6.38
C GLU A 231 -1.55 -8.90 -5.28
N ALA A 232 -1.17 -8.05 -4.32
CA ALA A 232 -2.05 -7.63 -3.24
C ALA A 232 -3.22 -6.77 -3.74
N CYS A 233 -2.97 -5.88 -4.70
CA CYS A 233 -4.03 -5.12 -5.38
C CYS A 233 -4.96 -6.04 -6.19
N VAL A 234 -4.41 -7.04 -6.86
CA VAL A 234 -5.19 -8.02 -7.65
C VAL A 234 -6.06 -8.89 -6.75
N GLU A 235 -5.57 -9.32 -5.59
CA GLU A 235 -6.35 -10.06 -4.58
C GLU A 235 -7.48 -9.23 -3.99
N ALA A 236 -7.24 -7.93 -3.74
CA ALA A 236 -8.29 -7.02 -3.28
C ALA A 236 -9.43 -6.91 -4.30
N ILE A 237 -9.11 -6.78 -5.59
CA ILE A 237 -10.10 -6.79 -6.68
C ILE A 237 -10.81 -8.15 -6.77
N ALA A 238 -10.08 -9.26 -6.66
CA ALA A 238 -10.67 -10.59 -6.75
C ALA A 238 -11.65 -10.90 -5.61
N THR A 239 -11.31 -10.47 -4.40
CA THR A 239 -12.18 -10.53 -3.22
C THR A 239 -13.47 -9.74 -3.48
N TRP A 240 -13.35 -8.51 -3.98
CA TRP A 240 -14.52 -7.69 -4.32
C TRP A 240 -15.41 -8.32 -5.40
N VAL A 241 -14.82 -8.88 -6.47
CA VAL A 241 -15.57 -9.59 -7.52
C VAL A 241 -16.31 -10.81 -6.95
N THR A 242 -15.64 -11.60 -6.11
CA THR A 242 -16.19 -12.83 -5.50
C THR A 242 -17.32 -12.52 -4.51
N ALA A 243 -17.24 -11.39 -3.81
CA ALA A 243 -18.29 -10.89 -2.92
C ALA A 243 -19.56 -10.40 -3.66
N GLY A 244 -19.62 -10.54 -5.00
CA GLY A 244 -20.77 -10.12 -5.79
C GLY A 244 -20.76 -8.63 -6.13
N ARG A 245 -19.59 -7.98 -6.10
CA ARG A 245 -19.42 -6.55 -6.39
C ARG A 245 -20.34 -5.69 -5.53
N PRO A 246 -20.24 -5.78 -4.20
CA PRO A 246 -21.08 -5.00 -3.30
C PRO A 246 -20.99 -3.53 -3.70
N ASP A 247 -22.12 -2.94 -4.06
CA ASP A 247 -22.20 -1.51 -4.27
C ASP A 247 -22.08 -0.85 -2.90
N ARG A 248 -20.87 -0.41 -2.57
CA ARG A 248 -20.57 0.30 -1.32
C ARG A 248 -21.08 1.75 -1.36
N ASN A 249 -21.82 2.13 -2.41
CA ASN A 249 -22.50 3.40 -2.44
C ASN A 249 -23.60 3.46 -1.39
N VAL A 250 -23.30 4.21 -0.34
CA VAL A 250 -24.32 4.87 0.45
C VAL A 250 -25.07 5.85 -0.46
N PRO A 251 -26.42 5.85 -0.46
CA PRO A 251 -27.22 6.80 -1.23
C PRO A 251 -26.75 8.24 -0.98
N ALA A 252 -26.66 9.03 -2.05
CA ALA A 252 -26.15 10.40 -1.99
C ALA A 252 -26.86 11.26 -0.91
N GLU A 253 -28.14 10.98 -0.68
CA GLU A 253 -29.00 11.65 0.31
C GLU A 253 -28.66 11.39 1.77
N ILE A 254 -27.81 10.41 2.09
CA ILE A 254 -27.33 10.18 3.46
C ILE A 254 -25.80 10.23 3.59
N ARG A 255 -25.06 10.59 2.53
CA ARG A 255 -23.59 10.72 2.60
C ARG A 255 -23.12 11.77 3.59
N ASP A 256 -23.86 12.87 3.74
CA ASP A 256 -23.54 13.91 4.72
C ASP A 256 -23.76 13.48 6.18
N LEU A 257 -24.17 12.22 6.42
CA LEU A 257 -24.23 11.64 7.75
C LEU A 257 -22.86 11.13 8.25
N TYR A 258 -21.85 11.05 7.37
CA TYR A 258 -20.48 10.74 7.75
C TYR A 258 -19.99 11.66 8.89
N GLY A 259 -19.46 11.06 9.95
CA GLY A 259 -18.90 11.82 11.08
C GLY A 259 -19.91 12.59 11.93
N ARG A 260 -21.23 12.43 11.73
CA ARG A 260 -22.25 13.14 12.53
C ARG A 260 -22.20 12.84 14.02
N PHE A 261 -21.62 11.72 14.41
CA PHE A 261 -21.46 11.26 15.79
C PHE A 261 -20.00 11.35 16.28
N ALA A 262 -19.12 12.07 15.58
CA ALA A 262 -17.70 12.20 15.95
C ALA A 262 -17.51 12.77 17.37
N ASP A 263 -18.37 13.71 17.79
CA ASP A 263 -18.35 14.34 19.11
C ASP A 263 -19.36 13.70 20.10
N GLY A 264 -19.85 12.50 19.79
CA GLY A 264 -20.99 11.87 20.47
C GLY A 264 -22.33 12.28 19.89
N TYR A 265 -23.42 11.86 20.54
CA TYR A 265 -24.78 12.06 20.04
C TYR A 265 -25.80 12.17 21.17
N THR A 266 -26.89 12.88 20.89
CA THR A 266 -28.08 12.97 21.75
C THR A 266 -29.21 12.10 21.20
N PRO A 267 -30.26 11.82 21.99
CA PRO A 267 -31.46 11.14 21.48
C PRO A 267 -32.06 11.83 20.25
N GLU A 268 -32.09 13.15 20.20
CA GLU A 268 -32.58 13.93 19.04
C GLU A 268 -31.70 13.74 17.80
N ALA A 269 -30.38 13.66 17.98
CA ALA A 269 -29.45 13.37 16.89
C ALA A 269 -29.69 11.97 16.33
N ILE A 270 -29.89 10.97 17.22
CA ILE A 270 -30.25 9.60 16.84
C ILE A 270 -31.52 9.60 15.99
N ARG A 271 -32.60 10.23 16.47
CA ARG A 271 -33.89 10.31 15.74
C ARG A 271 -33.70 10.87 14.33
N THR A 272 -32.92 11.93 14.22
CA THR A 272 -32.69 12.63 12.95
C THR A 272 -31.86 11.78 11.98
N VAL A 273 -30.77 11.19 12.46
CA VAL A 273 -29.84 10.40 11.63
C VAL A 273 -30.48 9.08 11.21
N PHE A 274 -31.06 8.32 12.15
CA PHE A 274 -31.65 7.02 11.87
C PHE A 274 -32.94 7.14 11.04
N GLY A 275 -33.74 8.19 11.28
CA GLY A 275 -34.88 8.50 10.43
C GLY A 275 -34.49 8.77 8.98
N ARG A 276 -33.38 9.48 8.74
CA ARG A 276 -32.87 9.71 7.37
C ARG A 276 -32.35 8.44 6.71
N ILE A 277 -31.65 7.58 7.44
CA ILE A 277 -31.21 6.26 6.96
C ILE A 277 -32.42 5.43 6.52
N HIS A 278 -33.46 5.36 7.35
CA HIS A 278 -34.66 4.60 7.03
C HIS A 278 -35.41 5.18 5.81
N GLN A 279 -35.52 6.51 5.72
CA GLN A 279 -36.12 7.19 4.57
C GLN A 279 -35.37 6.93 3.25
N ALA A 280 -34.06 6.69 3.33
CA ALA A 280 -33.22 6.34 2.20
C ALA A 280 -33.29 4.84 1.80
N GLY A 281 -34.21 4.08 2.41
CA GLY A 281 -34.37 2.65 2.17
C GLY A 281 -33.40 1.76 2.96
N GLY A 282 -32.71 2.32 3.96
CA GLY A 282 -31.94 1.56 4.93
C GLY A 282 -32.81 0.85 5.98
N PRO A 283 -32.20 -0.04 6.80
CA PRO A 283 -32.91 -0.71 7.89
C PRO A 283 -33.43 0.30 8.93
N PHE A 284 -34.46 -0.08 9.68
CA PHE A 284 -34.94 0.72 10.80
C PHE A 284 -33.98 0.53 11.98
N LEU A 285 -33.05 1.48 12.14
CA LEU A 285 -32.03 1.43 13.20
C LEU A 285 -32.58 1.99 14.51
N VAL A 286 -32.11 1.48 15.64
CA VAL A 286 -32.51 1.92 16.98
C VAL A 286 -31.30 2.00 17.90
N CYS A 287 -31.32 2.97 18.82
CA CYS A 287 -30.30 3.16 19.84
C CYS A 287 -30.83 2.71 21.20
N VAL A 288 -30.18 1.73 21.80
CA VAL A 288 -30.50 1.21 23.12
C VAL A 288 -29.52 1.78 24.13
N TRP A 289 -30.02 2.68 24.98
CA TRP A 289 -29.31 3.34 26.06
C TRP A 289 -29.29 2.48 27.33
N GLU A 290 -28.31 2.70 28.20
CA GLU A 290 -28.18 2.01 29.47
C GLU A 290 -29.37 2.29 30.40
N TYR A 291 -29.81 3.55 30.47
CA TYR A 291 -30.96 3.95 31.27
C TYR A 291 -31.72 5.15 30.67
N ALA A 292 -32.97 5.31 31.11
CA ALA A 292 -33.75 6.53 30.96
C ALA A 292 -34.22 7.04 32.33
N ASP A 293 -34.21 8.36 32.53
CA ASP A 293 -34.74 9.02 33.71
C ASP A 293 -35.53 10.29 33.35
N ALA A 294 -35.92 11.09 34.35
CA ALA A 294 -36.69 12.33 34.16
C ALA A 294 -36.00 13.38 33.25
N HIS A 295 -34.70 13.25 33.00
CA HIS A 295 -33.91 14.13 32.12
C HIS A 295 -33.68 13.53 30.72
N GLY A 296 -34.15 12.31 30.46
CA GLY A 296 -34.03 11.63 29.17
C GLY A 296 -33.16 10.38 29.23
N PHE A 297 -32.60 10.00 28.07
CA PHE A 297 -31.76 8.82 27.91
C PHE A 297 -30.29 9.10 28.23
N GLY A 298 -29.58 8.13 28.80
CA GLY A 298 -28.16 8.29 29.12
C GLY A 298 -27.41 6.99 29.39
N GLY A 299 -26.11 7.15 29.66
CA GLY A 299 -25.16 6.06 29.86
C GLY A 299 -24.58 5.53 28.54
N ASN A 300 -24.05 4.31 28.56
CA ASN A 300 -23.56 3.67 27.35
C ASN A 300 -24.73 3.33 26.41
N SER A 301 -24.45 3.26 25.12
CA SER A 301 -25.46 2.96 24.10
C SER A 301 -24.94 1.96 23.08
N GLN A 302 -25.87 1.25 22.46
CA GLN A 302 -25.61 0.29 21.39
C GLN A 302 -26.65 0.44 20.29
N PHE A 303 -26.25 0.20 19.05
CA PHE A 303 -27.13 0.30 17.90
C PHE A 303 -27.60 -1.10 17.47
N TYR A 304 -28.87 -1.18 17.10
CA TYR A 304 -29.51 -2.39 16.57
C TYR A 304 -30.36 -2.04 15.36
N ALA A 305 -30.75 -3.05 14.59
CA ALA A 305 -31.86 -2.93 13.65
C ALA A 305 -33.11 -3.55 14.27
N GLU A 306 -34.28 -2.97 14.02
CA GLU A 306 -35.58 -3.48 14.45
C GLU A 306 -36.41 -3.86 13.22
N SER A 307 -37.10 -5.00 13.30
CA SER A 307 -38.05 -5.45 12.28
C SER A 307 -39.47 -4.96 12.56
N ASP A 308 -40.39 -5.10 11.59
CA ASP A 308 -41.80 -4.74 11.76
C ASP A 308 -42.50 -5.50 12.90
N ASP A 309 -41.98 -6.68 13.27
CA ASP A 309 -42.49 -7.50 14.38
C ASP A 309 -41.89 -7.12 15.75
N GLY A 310 -40.98 -6.14 15.80
CA GLY A 310 -40.27 -5.69 17.00
C GLY A 310 -39.04 -6.54 17.37
N ASP A 311 -38.68 -7.53 16.53
CA ASP A 311 -37.45 -8.30 16.74
C ASP A 311 -36.21 -7.44 16.45
N HIS A 312 -35.18 -7.60 17.29
CA HIS A 312 -33.95 -6.83 17.22
C HIS A 312 -32.78 -7.67 16.65
N PHE A 313 -31.97 -7.03 15.82
CA PHE A 313 -30.84 -7.62 15.10
C PHE A 313 -29.57 -6.83 15.35
N GLU A 314 -28.45 -7.55 15.41
CA GLU A 314 -27.12 -6.92 15.42
C GLU A 314 -26.88 -6.20 14.08
N ILE A 315 -26.11 -5.12 14.12
CA ILE A 315 -25.72 -4.38 12.92
C ILE A 315 -24.21 -4.42 12.69
N GLU A 316 -23.80 -4.24 11.43
CA GLU A 316 -22.40 -4.12 11.06
C GLU A 316 -21.71 -3.00 11.87
N PRO A 317 -20.53 -3.26 12.49
CA PRO A 317 -19.77 -2.23 13.20
C PRO A 317 -19.44 -1.01 12.33
N ASP A 318 -19.28 -1.23 11.02
CA ASP A 318 -19.00 -0.23 10.00
C ASP A 318 -19.99 0.94 10.04
N VAL A 319 -21.26 0.71 10.36
CA VAL A 319 -22.27 1.78 10.44
C VAL A 319 -21.91 2.77 11.55
N HIS A 320 -21.51 2.27 12.72
CA HIS A 320 -21.07 3.12 13.82
C HIS A 320 -19.73 3.80 13.51
N LEU A 321 -18.78 3.08 12.92
CA LEU A 321 -17.49 3.65 12.52
C LEU A 321 -17.66 4.77 11.48
N TRP A 322 -18.60 4.61 10.56
CA TRP A 322 -18.93 5.63 9.58
C TRP A 322 -19.59 6.86 10.19
N LEU A 323 -20.61 6.67 11.03
CA LEU A 323 -21.28 7.78 11.70
C LEU A 323 -20.35 8.52 12.66
N SER A 324 -19.36 7.85 13.26
CA SER A 324 -18.35 8.47 14.12
C SER A 324 -17.17 9.09 13.38
N GLY A 325 -17.10 8.95 12.05
CA GLY A 325 -16.02 9.52 11.23
C GLY A 325 -14.72 8.72 11.26
N GLN A 326 -14.75 7.49 11.78
CA GLN A 326 -13.60 6.59 11.84
C GLN A 326 -13.44 5.76 10.56
N MET A 327 -14.48 5.69 9.73
CA MET A 327 -14.49 4.99 8.45
C MET A 327 -15.23 5.84 7.41
N GLU A 328 -14.60 6.14 6.28
CA GLU A 328 -15.19 7.05 5.28
C GLU A 328 -16.46 6.50 4.62
N LEU A 329 -16.53 5.18 4.42
CA LEU A 329 -17.65 4.51 3.76
C LEU A 329 -17.96 3.18 4.45
N PRO A 330 -19.21 2.96 4.91
CA PRO A 330 -19.62 1.70 5.50
C PRO A 330 -19.84 0.63 4.42
N ALA A 331 -20.06 -0.62 4.83
CA ALA A 331 -20.60 -1.66 3.97
C ALA A 331 -21.91 -1.23 3.27
N PRO A 332 -22.37 -1.93 2.21
CA PRO A 332 -23.67 -1.63 1.59
C PRO A 332 -24.82 -1.69 2.61
N MET A 333 -25.80 -0.80 2.51
CA MET A 333 -26.93 -0.78 3.46
C MET A 333 -27.69 -2.12 3.55
N SER A 334 -27.74 -2.87 2.45
CA SER A 334 -28.38 -4.20 2.41
C SER A 334 -27.66 -5.26 3.24
N THR A 335 -26.42 -5.03 3.66
CA THR A 335 -25.63 -5.93 4.51
C THR A 335 -25.51 -5.43 5.94
N TRP A 336 -26.12 -4.29 6.28
CA TRP A 336 -25.98 -3.71 7.63
C TRP A 336 -26.62 -4.56 8.72
N VAL A 337 -27.61 -5.39 8.40
CA VAL A 337 -28.31 -6.24 9.37
C VAL A 337 -27.69 -7.64 9.38
N HIS A 338 -27.25 -8.09 10.55
CA HIS A 338 -26.65 -9.41 10.77
C HIS A 338 -27.67 -10.41 11.31
N GLY A 339 -27.32 -11.09 12.41
CA GLY A 339 -28.15 -12.06 13.09
C GLY A 339 -29.02 -11.43 14.17
N PRO A 340 -30.03 -12.17 14.66
CA PRO A 340 -30.85 -11.73 15.78
C PRO A 340 -29.99 -11.56 17.04
N VAL A 341 -30.31 -10.55 17.84
CA VAL A 341 -29.62 -10.30 19.11
C VAL A 341 -29.85 -11.47 20.06
N THR A 342 -28.76 -12.05 20.59
CA THR A 342 -28.87 -13.07 21.63
C THR A 342 -29.06 -12.42 22.99
N GLY A 343 -30.24 -12.56 23.61
CA GLY A 343 -30.49 -12.06 24.97
C GLY A 343 -31.88 -11.46 25.14
N SER A 344 -32.09 -10.76 26.25
CA SER A 344 -33.34 -10.01 26.49
C SER A 344 -33.36 -8.75 25.64
N THR A 345 -34.36 -8.63 24.78
CA THR A 345 -34.69 -7.45 23.96
C THR A 345 -35.91 -6.70 24.51
N ASP A 346 -36.35 -7.03 25.73
CA ASP A 346 -37.41 -6.30 26.42
C ASP A 346 -36.85 -4.98 26.98
N PHE A 347 -37.23 -3.87 26.35
CA PHE A 347 -36.81 -2.53 26.74
C PHE A 347 -38.00 -1.79 27.39
N PRO A 348 -37.97 -1.56 28.72
CA PRO A 348 -39.13 -1.02 29.43
C PRO A 348 -39.47 0.44 29.10
N VAL A 349 -38.55 1.17 28.45
CA VAL A 349 -38.74 2.58 28.07
C VAL A 349 -38.33 2.76 26.62
N GLY A 350 -39.21 3.37 25.83
CA GLY A 350 -38.96 3.76 24.44
C GLY A 350 -39.61 5.10 24.11
N ASP A 351 -39.09 5.79 23.09
CA ASP A 351 -39.67 7.05 22.58
C ASP A 351 -40.47 6.88 21.29
N ASP A 352 -40.72 5.65 20.84
CA ASP A 352 -41.36 5.27 19.56
C ASP A 352 -40.63 5.76 18.29
N PHE A 353 -39.46 6.38 18.42
CA PHE A 353 -38.77 7.07 17.33
C PHE A 353 -37.27 6.75 17.29
N HIS A 354 -36.85 5.52 17.55
CA HIS A 354 -35.46 5.03 17.50
C HIS A 354 -34.67 5.07 18.83
N ASN A 355 -35.24 5.45 19.98
CA ASN A 355 -34.55 5.35 21.27
C ASN A 355 -35.26 4.40 22.24
N TYR A 356 -34.49 3.47 22.80
CA TYR A 356 -34.90 2.56 23.87
C TYR A 356 -33.95 2.63 25.06
N ALA A 357 -34.37 2.24 26.25
CA ALA A 357 -33.49 2.09 27.40
C ALA A 357 -33.64 0.72 28.06
N ARG A 358 -32.52 0.16 28.52
CA ARG A 358 -32.47 -1.13 29.24
C ARG A 358 -33.12 -1.06 30.62
N THR A 359 -33.11 0.11 31.26
CA THR A 359 -33.66 0.32 32.60
C THR A 359 -34.33 1.68 32.73
N GLU A 360 -35.39 1.75 33.53
CA GLU A 360 -35.97 3.00 34.02
C GLU A 360 -35.31 3.36 35.36
N ARG A 361 -34.64 4.51 35.44
CA ARG A 361 -34.02 5.00 36.67
C ARG A 361 -34.93 6.04 37.31
N THR A 362 -35.63 5.65 38.37
CA THR A 362 -36.35 6.59 39.22
C THR A 362 -35.33 7.36 40.07
N GLY A 363 -35.13 8.64 39.74
CA GLY A 363 -34.27 9.57 40.48
C GLY A 363 -34.82 9.97 41.85
#